data_AF-A0A3S1LN38-F1
#
_entry.id   AF-A0A3S1LN38-F1
#
_cell.length_a   1.000
_cell.length_b   1.000
_cell.length_c   1.000
_cell.angle_alpha   90.00
_cell.angle_beta   90.00
_cell.angle_gamma   90.00
#
_symmetry.space_group_name_H-M   'P 1'
#
loop_
_entity.id
_entity.type
_entity.pdbx_description
1 polymer ?
#
loop_
_entity_poly.entity_id
_entity_poly.type
_entity_poly.pdbx_seq_one_letter_code
_entity_poly.pdbx_strand_id
1 'polypeptide(L)'
;MNFVLGIDGGGTSCRAALATAGGMVVGRAKSGAANIRTDLTGARSNIVEAARQAFVDAGQDPELIPQTPAILGLAGANVGTYRQQLEAILPFSQSRVETDAEIALEGAIGSGDGAMAILGTGTAYMA
;
A
#
# COMPACT_ATOMS: atom_id res chain seq x y z
N MET A 1 6.48 -3.57 -20.01
CA MET A 1 7.44 -3.28 -18.92
C MET A 1 6.81 -3.81 -17.65
N ASN A 2 7.54 -4.56 -16.83
CA ASN A 2 6.95 -5.13 -15.60
C ASN A 2 7.07 -4.12 -14.46
N PHE A 3 5.92 -3.74 -13.91
CA PHE A 3 5.82 -2.83 -12.78
C PHE A 3 5.38 -3.57 -11.52
N VAL A 4 5.63 -2.95 -10.37
CA VAL A 4 5.08 -3.32 -9.06
C VAL A 4 4.61 -2.06 -8.36
N LEU A 5 3.54 -2.18 -7.57
CA LEU A 5 3.03 -1.10 -6.72
C LEU A 5 3.35 -1.39 -5.25
N GLY A 6 3.94 -0.39 -4.58
CA GLY A 6 4.00 -0.33 -3.12
C GLY A 6 3.03 0.73 -2.61
N ILE A 7 2.14 0.36 -1.70
CA ILE A 7 1.12 1.26 -1.15
C ILE A 7 1.17 1.27 0.37
N ASP A 8 1.13 2.46 0.95
CA ASP A 8 1.12 2.67 2.40
C ASP A 8 -0.08 3.54 2.78
N GLY A 9 -1.01 2.97 3.54
CA GLY A 9 -2.33 3.56 3.82
C GLY A 9 -2.65 3.61 5.31
N GLY A 10 -2.89 4.82 5.82
CA GLY A 10 -3.25 5.05 7.22
C GLY A 10 -4.56 5.80 7.40
N GLY A 11 -4.80 6.29 8.63
CA GLY A 11 -6.01 7.05 8.98
C GLY A 11 -6.14 8.44 8.33
N THR A 12 -5.07 9.00 7.79
CA THR A 12 -5.05 10.38 7.24
C THR A 12 -4.71 10.44 5.76
N SER A 13 -3.91 9.50 5.26
CA SER A 13 -3.50 9.49 3.86
C SER A 13 -3.12 8.10 3.37
N CYS A 14 -3.15 7.94 2.06
CA CYS A 14 -2.65 6.79 1.34
C CYS A 14 -1.57 7.26 0.35
N ARG A 15 -0.45 6.57 0.31
CA ARG A 15 0.70 6.85 -0.54
C ARG A 15 0.93 5.66 -1.46
N ALA A 16 1.22 5.91 -2.73
CA ALA A 16 1.58 4.88 -3.70
C ALA A 16 2.92 5.20 -4.35
N ALA A 17 3.71 4.17 -4.60
CA ALA A 17 4.94 4.21 -5.38
C ALA A 17 4.85 3.15 -6.48
N LEU A 18 4.95 3.57 -7.74
CA LEU A 18 5.12 2.69 -8.88
C LEU A 18 6.60 2.46 -9.09
N ALA A 19 7.02 1.19 -9.12
CA ALA A 19 8.40 0.82 -9.38
C ALA A 19 8.50 -0.17 -10.53
N THR A 20 9.66 -0.16 -11.19
CA THR A 20 10.04 -1.23 -12.14
C THR A 20 10.32 -2.53 -11.38
N ALA A 21 10.37 -3.66 -12.10
CA ALA A 21 10.79 -4.94 -11.52
C ALA A 21 12.20 -4.93 -10.89
N GLY A 22 13.06 -3.97 -11.27
CA GLY A 22 14.37 -3.76 -10.65
C GLY A 22 14.34 -2.90 -9.37
N GLY A 23 13.15 -2.54 -8.86
CA GLY A 23 12.98 -1.75 -7.65
C GLY A 23 13.13 -0.23 -7.84
N MET A 24 13.43 0.25 -9.05
CA MET A 24 13.51 1.69 -9.32
C MET A 24 12.11 2.31 -9.31
N VAL A 25 11.87 3.22 -8.37
CA VAL A 25 10.62 4.00 -8.28
C VAL A 25 10.56 5.02 -9.41
N VAL A 26 9.51 4.95 -10.22
CA VAL A 26 9.30 5.79 -11.41
C VAL A 26 8.12 6.74 -11.28
N GLY A 27 7.24 6.53 -10.30
CA GLY A 27 6.15 7.46 -10.00
C GLY A 27 5.70 7.36 -8.56
N ARG A 28 5.19 8.46 -8.01
CA ARG A 28 4.64 8.54 -6.65
C ARG A 28 3.35 9.33 -6.63
N ALA A 29 2.47 8.98 -5.71
CA ALA A 29 1.25 9.73 -5.48
C ALA A 29 0.78 9.64 -4.03
N LYS A 30 -0.11 10.57 -3.69
CA LYS A 30 -0.81 10.62 -2.40
C LYS A 30 -2.29 10.87 -2.62
N SER A 31 -3.15 10.17 -1.87
CA SER A 31 -4.60 10.34 -1.84
C SER A 31 -5.11 10.41 -0.39
N GLY A 32 -6.43 10.27 -0.21
CA GLY A 32 -7.11 10.32 1.09
C GLY A 32 -6.83 9.11 1.99
N ALA A 33 -7.50 9.05 3.14
CA ALA A 33 -7.31 8.00 4.14
C ALA A 33 -7.63 6.59 3.62
N ALA A 34 -6.89 5.59 4.08
CA ALA A 34 -7.07 4.18 3.69
C ALA A 34 -7.17 3.25 4.92
N ASN A 35 -7.87 3.70 5.97
CA ASN A 35 -8.14 2.88 7.14
C ASN A 35 -9.30 1.91 6.87
N ILE A 36 -8.96 0.65 6.63
CA ILE A 36 -9.90 -0.39 6.18
C ILE A 36 -10.89 -0.82 7.26
N ARG A 37 -10.57 -0.53 8.54
CA ARG A 37 -11.43 -0.86 9.67
C ARG A 37 -12.61 0.10 9.78
N THR A 38 -12.41 1.37 9.43
CA THR A 38 -13.44 2.41 9.56
C THR A 38 -14.29 2.55 8.31
N ASP A 39 -13.68 2.43 7.12
CA ASP A 39 -14.37 2.56 5.85
C ASP A 39 -13.65 1.76 4.75
N LEU A 40 -14.09 0.53 4.52
CA LEU A 40 -13.50 -0.37 3.53
C LEU A 40 -13.65 0.17 2.10
N THR A 41 -14.81 0.75 1.78
CA THR A 41 -15.12 1.24 0.43
C THR A 41 -14.34 2.52 0.11
N GLY A 42 -14.30 3.46 1.06
CA GLY A 42 -13.49 4.67 0.95
C GLY A 42 -12.00 4.36 0.89
N ALA A 43 -11.52 3.40 1.70
CA ALA A 43 -10.14 2.94 1.64
C ALA A 43 -9.79 2.36 0.28
N ARG A 44 -10.63 1.47 -0.28
CA ARG A 44 -10.47 0.95 -1.64
C ARG A 44 -10.38 2.09 -2.66
N SER A 45 -11.29 3.07 -2.60
CA SER A 45 -11.29 4.18 -3.56
C SER A 45 -10.01 5.00 -3.49
N ASN A 46 -9.53 5.31 -2.28
CA ASN A 46 -8.30 6.09 -2.10
C ASN A 46 -7.05 5.30 -2.53
N ILE A 47 -7.02 3.99 -2.29
CA ILE A 47 -5.94 3.10 -2.76
C ILE A 47 -5.87 3.10 -4.29
N VAL A 48 -7.00 2.90 -4.96
CA VAL A 48 -7.07 2.88 -6.43
C VAL A 48 -6.70 4.24 -7.02
N GLU A 49 -7.15 5.33 -6.42
CA GLU A 49 -6.79 6.68 -6.88
C GLU A 49 -5.28 6.97 -6.69
N ALA A 50 -4.69 6.56 -5.56
CA ALA A 50 -3.25 6.69 -5.36
C ALA A 50 -2.46 5.89 -6.41
N ALA A 51 -2.86 4.65 -6.69
CA ALA A 51 -2.24 3.84 -7.73
C ALA A 51 -2.36 4.52 -9.11
N ARG A 52 -3.56 4.98 -9.49
CA ARG A 52 -3.82 5.68 -10.75
C ARG A 52 -2.94 6.91 -10.91
N GLN A 53 -2.83 7.72 -9.86
CA GLN A 53 -1.99 8.93 -9.87
C GLN A 53 -0.49 8.60 -9.94
N ALA A 54 -0.05 7.49 -9.35
CA ALA A 54 1.36 7.07 -9.46
C ALA A 54 1.72 6.62 -10.89
N PHE A 55 0.78 6.01 -11.62
CA PHE A 55 0.95 5.75 -13.06
C PHE A 55 1.04 7.05 -13.87
N VAL A 56 0.14 8.00 -13.61
CA VAL A 56 0.16 9.32 -14.27
C VAL A 56 1.46 10.07 -14.01
N ASP A 57 1.94 10.09 -12.76
CA ASP A 57 3.21 10.72 -12.37
C ASP A 57 4.42 10.08 -13.08
N ALA A 58 4.39 8.77 -13.29
CA ALA A 58 5.39 8.04 -14.06
C ALA A 58 5.29 8.22 -15.58
N GLY A 59 4.32 9.00 -16.08
CA GLY A 59 4.02 9.12 -17.51
C GLY A 59 3.58 7.80 -18.15
N GLN A 60 3.00 6.89 -17.36
CA GLN A 60 2.52 5.58 -17.79
C GLN A 60 1.00 5.55 -17.86
N ASP A 61 0.47 4.61 -18.64
CA ASP A 61 -0.97 4.40 -18.78
C ASP A 61 -1.55 3.71 -17.53
N PRO A 62 -2.50 4.33 -16.79
CA PRO A 62 -3.17 3.69 -15.67
C PRO A 62 -3.99 2.45 -16.04
N GLU A 63 -4.31 2.22 -17.31
CA GLU A 63 -4.96 0.97 -17.76
C GLU A 63 -4.11 -0.29 -17.51
N LEU A 64 -2.83 -0.13 -17.14
CA LEU A 64 -1.94 -1.22 -16.74
C LEU A 64 -2.14 -1.69 -15.30
N ILE A 65 -2.96 -1.01 -14.48
CA ILE A 65 -3.23 -1.38 -13.07
C ILE A 65 -3.69 -2.84 -12.91
N PRO A 66 -4.65 -3.37 -13.71
CA PRO A 66 -5.09 -4.78 -13.61
C PRO A 66 -4.00 -5.81 -13.91
N GLN A 67 -2.89 -5.40 -14.54
CA GLN A 67 -1.75 -6.24 -14.89
C GLN A 67 -0.58 -6.06 -13.92
N THR A 68 -0.71 -5.18 -12.92
CA THR A 68 0.36 -4.79 -12.01
C THR A 68 0.09 -5.36 -10.63
N PRO A 69 1.01 -6.13 -10.03
CA PRO A 69 0.86 -6.62 -8.66
C PRO A 69 1.11 -5.49 -7.66
N ALA A 70 0.43 -5.55 -6.52
CA ALA A 70 0.55 -4.56 -5.46
C ALA A 70 0.76 -5.22 -4.10
N ILE A 71 1.69 -4.66 -3.33
CA ILE A 71 1.79 -4.88 -1.89
C ILE A 71 1.33 -3.62 -1.17
N LEU A 72 0.50 -3.80 -0.15
CA LEU A 72 -0.14 -2.70 0.58
C LEU A 72 0.11 -2.89 2.08
N GLY A 73 0.68 -1.91 2.77
CA GLY A 73 0.66 -1.87 4.23
C GLY A 73 -0.43 -0.93 4.70
N LEU A 74 -1.43 -1.48 5.39
CA LEU A 74 -2.65 -0.75 5.74
C LEU A 74 -2.93 -0.79 7.24
N ALA A 75 -3.27 0.38 7.80
CA ALA A 75 -3.77 0.48 9.16
C ALA A 75 -5.08 -0.32 9.31
N GLY A 76 -5.11 -1.24 10.27
CA GLY A 76 -6.27 -2.11 10.56
C GLY A 76 -6.26 -3.46 9.83
N ALA A 77 -5.21 -3.79 9.06
CA ALA A 77 -5.07 -5.08 8.36
C ALA A 77 -4.90 -6.31 9.27
N ASN A 78 -4.71 -6.10 10.58
CA ASN A 78 -4.59 -7.15 11.60
C ASN A 78 -5.91 -7.53 12.27
N VAL A 79 -7.03 -6.91 11.90
CA VAL A 79 -8.33 -7.11 12.57
C VAL A 79 -9.33 -7.83 11.65
N GLY A 80 -9.92 -8.91 12.15
CA GLY A 80 -11.05 -9.59 11.50
C GLY A 80 -10.75 -10.08 10.08
N THR A 81 -11.71 -9.92 9.18
CA THR A 81 -11.62 -10.38 7.78
C THR A 81 -11.42 -9.23 6.77
N TYR A 82 -11.11 -8.02 7.24
CA TYR A 82 -10.99 -6.83 6.37
C TYR A 82 -9.86 -6.98 5.34
N ARG A 83 -8.75 -7.63 5.72
CA ARG A 83 -7.64 -7.95 4.80
C ARG A 83 -8.13 -8.72 3.58
N GLN A 84 -8.78 -9.87 3.79
CA GLN A 84 -9.25 -10.72 2.68
C GLN A 84 -10.36 -10.05 1.87
N GLN A 85 -11.28 -9.34 2.56
CA GLN A 85 -12.34 -8.59 1.87
C GLN A 85 -11.76 -7.52 0.95
N LEU A 86 -10.73 -6.80 1.38
CA LEU A 86 -10.08 -5.78 0.55
C LEU A 86 -9.32 -6.42 -0.61
N GLU A 87 -8.52 -7.45 -0.37
CA GLU A 87 -7.77 -8.17 -1.42
C GLU A 87 -8.70 -8.65 -2.55
N ALA A 88 -9.91 -9.10 -2.22
CA ALA A 88 -10.90 -9.58 -3.18
C ALA A 88 -11.51 -8.49 -4.07
N ILE A 89 -11.43 -7.20 -3.69
CA ILE A 89 -12.08 -6.08 -4.41
C ILE A 89 -11.08 -5.09 -5.02
N LEU A 90 -9.79 -5.31 -4.82
CA LEU A 90 -8.73 -4.48 -5.38
C LEU A 90 -8.45 -4.86 -6.85
N PRO A 91 -8.27 -3.88 -7.76
CA PRO A 91 -8.15 -4.12 -9.19
C PRO A 91 -6.70 -4.41 -9.63
N PHE A 92 -5.90 -5.07 -8.79
CA PHE A 92 -4.52 -5.42 -9.12
C PHE A 92 -4.44 -6.86 -9.61
N SER A 93 -3.42 -7.19 -10.41
CA SER A 93 -3.22 -8.58 -10.87
C SER A 93 -3.04 -9.56 -9.70
N GLN A 94 -2.40 -9.08 -8.63
CA GLN A 94 -2.29 -9.73 -7.34
C GLN A 94 -2.26 -8.64 -6.27
N SER A 95 -3.04 -8.82 -5.21
CA SER A 95 -3.06 -7.94 -4.04
C SER A 95 -2.52 -8.71 -2.85
N ARG A 96 -1.52 -8.16 -2.17
CA ARG A 96 -1.06 -8.64 -0.87
C ARG A 96 -1.18 -7.50 0.14
N VAL A 97 -2.11 -7.64 1.07
CA VAL A 97 -2.33 -6.66 2.13
C VAL A 97 -1.62 -7.14 3.39
N GLU A 98 -0.74 -6.31 3.90
CA GLU A 98 -0.01 -6.43 5.16
C GLU A 98 -0.37 -5.29 6.11
N THR A 99 0.12 -5.37 7.34
CA THR A 99 0.02 -4.25 8.28
C THR A 99 0.98 -3.12 7.90
N ASP A 100 0.63 -1.91 8.29
CA ASP A 100 1.51 -0.74 8.22
C ASP A 100 2.83 -0.96 9.00
N ALA A 101 2.76 -1.66 10.14
CA ALA A 101 3.94 -2.04 10.93
C ALA A 101 4.89 -2.99 10.17
N GLU A 102 4.38 -4.04 9.50
CA GLU A 102 5.21 -4.99 8.75
C GLU A 102 5.98 -4.31 7.62
N ILE A 103 5.30 -3.51 6.79
CA ILE A 103 5.99 -2.83 5.69
C ILE A 103 6.95 -1.74 6.18
N ALA A 104 6.66 -1.13 7.32
CA ALA A 104 7.53 -0.11 7.90
C ALA A 104 8.80 -0.77 8.41
N LEU A 105 8.69 -1.91 9.11
CA LEU A 105 9.84 -2.72 9.54
C LEU A 105 10.73 -3.05 8.35
N GLU A 106 10.18 -3.73 7.34
CA GLU A 106 10.89 -4.08 6.10
C GLU A 106 11.55 -2.87 5.43
N GLY A 107 10.84 -1.74 5.38
CA GLY A 107 11.37 -0.50 4.81
C GLY A 107 12.53 0.13 5.60
N ALA A 108 12.62 -0.11 6.91
CA ALA A 108 13.65 0.46 7.78
C ALA A 108 14.88 -0.44 7.92
N ILE A 109 14.69 -1.75 8.05
CA ILE A 109 15.78 -2.71 8.32
C ILE A 109 16.14 -3.58 7.11
N GLY A 110 15.31 -3.61 6.07
CA GLY A 110 15.51 -4.49 4.92
C GLY A 110 15.56 -5.95 5.35
N SER A 111 16.50 -6.71 4.76
CA SER A 111 16.69 -8.13 5.06
C SER A 111 17.46 -8.41 6.36
N GLY A 112 17.71 -7.40 7.19
CA GLY A 112 18.43 -7.54 8.46
C GLY A 112 17.48 -7.84 9.61
N ASP A 113 18.02 -8.31 10.73
CA ASP A 113 17.26 -8.46 11.98
C ASP A 113 17.18 -7.12 12.71
N GLY A 114 16.01 -6.79 13.26
CA GLY A 114 15.82 -5.53 13.97
C GLY A 114 14.41 -5.37 14.52
N ALA A 115 14.18 -4.26 15.22
CA ALA A 115 12.89 -3.92 15.78
C ALA A 115 12.51 -2.48 15.42
N MET A 116 11.21 -2.21 15.36
CA MET A 116 10.63 -0.91 15.06
C MET A 116 9.59 -0.51 16.12
N ALA A 117 9.50 0.80 16.39
CA ALA A 117 8.39 1.43 17.08
C ALA A 117 7.74 2.50 16.20
N ILE A 118 6.42 2.42 16.01
CA ILE A 118 5.61 3.47 15.39
C ILE A 118 5.05 4.36 16.50
N LEU A 119 5.34 5.67 16.44
CA LEU A 119 4.92 6.67 17.42
C LEU A 119 4.09 7.77 16.72
N GLY A 120 2.77 7.65 16.75
CA GLY A 120 1.84 8.60 16.11
C GLY A 120 0.51 8.71 16.84
N THR A 121 -0.59 8.88 16.10
CA THR A 121 -1.96 8.86 16.68
C THR A 121 -2.32 7.52 17.32
N GLY A 122 -1.62 6.46 16.92
CA GLY A 122 -1.52 5.19 17.64
C GLY A 122 -0.06 4.80 17.86
N THR A 123 0.17 3.74 18.62
CA THR A 123 1.51 3.16 18.84
C THR A 123 1.53 1.68 18.51
N ALA A 124 2.62 1.21 17.91
CA ALA A 124 2.84 -0.20 17.58
C ALA A 124 4.34 -0.54 17.70
N TYR A 125 4.65 -1.79 18.04
CA TYR A 125 6.00 -2.33 18.15
C TYR A 125 6.07 -3.64 17.37
N MET A 126 7.17 -3.86 16.66
CA MET A 126 7.40 -5.09 15.88
C MET A 126 8.89 -5.42 15.88
N ALA A 127 9.22 -6.71 15.88
CA ALA A 127 10.57 -7.26 15.83
C ALA A 127 10.55 -8.60 15.09
#